data_AF-A0ABD1QLU7-F1
#
_entry.id   AF-A0ABD1QLU7-F1
#
_cell.length_a   1.000
_cell.length_b   1.000
_cell.length_c   1.000
_cell.angle_alpha   90.00
_cell.angle_beta   90.00
_cell.angle_gamma   90.00
#
_symmetry.space_group_name_H-M   'P 1'
#
loop_
_entity.id
_entity.type
_entity.pdbx_description
1 polymer ?
#
loop_
_entity_poly.entity_id
_entity_poly.type
_entity_poly.pdbx_seq_one_letter_code
_entity_poly.pdbx_strand_id
1 'polypeptide(L)'
;MFGKTRDESENSEDFPSKNVGVAGCQGSFIDFKEFNITVNGFSVDSMVTENMRRKYYELCLARNTYLHHGLLKSINHIFATGIILETTTIADYIRGCKLSTSDDDFAMWDKRLNVLEVSGMNVGFLRSRLSYLVSLATKTRQIPESKRYAEAKLERGCMEQEIQSLKPRLRELKQATRKLEIEMDVLEAKIQIYERTFEEEANSPWSRDPRK
;
A
#
# COMPACT_ATOMS: atom_id res chain seq x y z
N MET A 1 -42.18 -58.60 6.28
CA MET A 1 -42.81 -58.51 4.93
C MET A 1 -42.71 -57.06 4.47
N PHE A 2 -42.39 -56.83 3.19
CA PHE A 2 -42.29 -55.52 2.50
C PHE A 2 -41.27 -54.50 3.09
N GLY A 3 -40.56 -53.67 2.29
CA GLY A 3 -40.27 -53.80 0.85
C GLY A 3 -40.15 -52.49 0.07
N LYS A 4 -38.90 -52.08 -0.25
CA LYS A 4 -38.48 -51.13 -1.33
C LYS A 4 -38.99 -49.66 -1.27
N THR A 5 -38.10 -48.65 -1.29
CA THR A 5 -37.49 -47.92 -2.45
C THR A 5 -38.49 -47.31 -3.45
N ARG A 6 -38.28 -46.12 -4.03
CA ARG A 6 -37.13 -45.18 -3.97
C ARG A 6 -37.68 -43.75 -3.69
N ASP A 7 -37.40 -42.61 -4.31
CA ASP A 7 -36.53 -42.17 -5.43
C ASP A 7 -36.01 -40.72 -5.17
N GLU A 8 -35.13 -40.22 -6.03
CA GLU A 8 -34.47 -38.90 -5.91
C GLU A 8 -35.20 -37.79 -6.70
N SER A 9 -35.00 -36.52 -6.34
CA SER A 9 -35.01 -35.41 -7.30
C SER A 9 -34.31 -34.16 -6.74
N GLU A 10 -33.11 -33.86 -7.23
CA GLU A 10 -32.59 -32.49 -7.20
C GLU A 10 -33.37 -31.64 -8.20
N ASN A 11 -33.60 -30.36 -7.90
CA ASN A 11 -33.84 -29.36 -8.95
C ASN A 11 -33.27 -28.00 -8.51
N SER A 12 -32.25 -27.55 -9.22
CA SER A 12 -31.70 -26.20 -9.11
C SER A 12 -32.46 -25.27 -10.05
N GLU A 13 -33.18 -24.28 -9.51
CA GLU A 13 -33.75 -23.20 -10.33
C GLU A 13 -32.92 -21.93 -10.21
N ASP A 14 -32.18 -21.62 -11.28
CA ASP A 14 -31.50 -20.34 -11.46
C ASP A 14 -32.51 -19.19 -11.47
N PHE A 15 -32.37 -18.25 -10.54
CA PHE A 15 -33.09 -16.98 -10.61
C PHE A 15 -32.39 -16.06 -11.62
N PRO A 16 -33.00 -15.76 -12.80
CA PRO A 16 -32.33 -14.98 -13.82
C PRO A 16 -32.17 -13.52 -13.37
N SER A 17 -30.92 -13.09 -13.21
CA SER A 17 -30.56 -11.68 -12.95
C SER A 17 -31.13 -10.76 -14.02
N LYS A 18 -32.27 -10.13 -13.72
CA LYS A 18 -32.86 -9.10 -14.56
C LYS A 18 -32.00 -7.84 -14.44
N ASN A 19 -31.01 -7.76 -15.32
CA ASN A 19 -30.19 -6.59 -15.55
C ASN A 19 -31.07 -5.43 -16.04
N VAL A 20 -31.68 -4.70 -15.10
CA VAL A 20 -32.39 -3.45 -15.40
C VAL A 20 -31.35 -2.44 -15.83
N GLY A 21 -31.16 -2.31 -17.14
CA GLY A 21 -30.36 -1.26 -17.75
C GLY A 21 -31.01 0.10 -17.47
N VAL A 22 -30.66 0.71 -16.33
CA VAL A 22 -31.04 2.08 -16.00
C VAL A 22 -30.38 2.98 -17.04
N ALA A 23 -31.19 3.46 -18.00
CA ALA A 23 -30.71 4.27 -19.11
C ALA A 23 -30.06 5.55 -18.57
N GLY A 24 -28.74 5.66 -18.78
CA GLY A 24 -27.91 6.75 -18.28
C GLY A 24 -28.12 8.06 -19.03
N CYS A 25 -29.30 8.66 -18.92
CA CYS A 25 -29.59 10.01 -19.40
C CYS A 25 -29.49 11.03 -18.26
N GLN A 26 -28.36 11.04 -17.54
CA GLN A 26 -27.95 12.24 -16.81
C GLN A 26 -27.65 13.31 -17.86
N GLY A 27 -28.42 14.39 -17.88
CA GLY A 27 -28.16 15.52 -18.77
C GLY A 27 -26.74 16.03 -18.55
N SER A 28 -25.91 15.98 -19.60
CA SER A 28 -24.49 16.24 -19.50
C SER A 28 -24.24 17.67 -19.02
N PHE A 29 -23.40 17.81 -18.00
CA PHE A 29 -22.70 19.06 -17.75
C PHE A 29 -21.92 19.47 -19.02
N ILE A 30 -21.69 20.77 -19.19
CA ILE A 30 -20.98 21.32 -20.36
C ILE A 30 -19.62 20.67 -20.58
N ASP A 31 -19.14 20.59 -21.83
CA ASP A 31 -17.82 20.01 -22.12
C ASP A 31 -16.68 20.84 -21.50
N PHE A 32 -15.53 20.22 -21.27
CA PHE A 32 -14.37 20.92 -20.72
C PHE A 32 -13.87 22.08 -21.62
N LYS A 33 -14.11 22.04 -22.94
CA LYS A 33 -13.82 23.16 -23.84
C LYS A 33 -14.72 24.37 -23.58
N GLU A 34 -15.97 24.11 -23.20
CA GLU A 34 -17.00 25.13 -22.95
C GLU A 34 -17.01 25.59 -21.48
N PHE A 35 -16.37 24.85 -20.56
CA PHE A 35 -16.30 25.18 -19.14
C PHE A 35 -15.44 26.43 -18.83
N ASN A 36 -16.07 27.60 -18.75
CA ASN A 36 -15.48 28.83 -18.22
C ASN A 36 -15.79 29.00 -16.73
N ILE A 37 -14.80 29.38 -15.92
CA ILE A 37 -14.98 29.78 -14.52
C ILE A 37 -15.30 31.27 -14.49
N THR A 38 -16.52 31.66 -14.09
CA THR A 38 -16.98 33.05 -14.19
C THR A 38 -17.66 33.53 -12.91
N VAL A 39 -17.05 34.52 -12.25
CA VAL A 39 -17.49 35.07 -10.98
C VAL A 39 -17.99 36.49 -11.20
N ASN A 40 -19.26 36.75 -10.86
CA ASN A 40 -19.88 38.08 -10.95
C ASN A 40 -19.73 38.74 -12.34
N GLY A 41 -19.76 37.92 -13.41
CA GLY A 41 -19.61 38.34 -14.81
C GLY A 41 -18.17 38.36 -15.34
N PHE A 42 -17.16 38.19 -14.47
CA PHE A 42 -15.74 38.15 -14.85
C PHE A 42 -15.27 36.70 -15.01
N SER A 43 -14.77 36.32 -16.18
CA SER A 43 -14.00 35.08 -16.31
C SER A 43 -12.70 35.21 -15.50
N VAL A 44 -12.37 34.15 -14.76
CA VAL A 44 -11.12 34.02 -14.00
C VAL A 44 -10.24 32.89 -14.55
N ASP A 45 -10.57 32.34 -15.71
CA ASP A 45 -9.81 31.24 -16.34
C ASP A 45 -8.34 31.63 -16.62
N SER A 46 -8.06 32.92 -16.86
CA SER A 46 -6.70 33.46 -16.99
C SER A 46 -5.90 33.49 -15.68
N MET A 47 -6.56 33.36 -14.53
CA MET A 47 -5.95 33.30 -13.20
C MET A 47 -5.77 31.87 -12.68
N VAL A 48 -6.19 30.85 -13.46
CA VAL A 48 -6.21 29.44 -13.05
C VAL A 48 -5.45 28.61 -14.09
N THR A 49 -4.45 27.84 -13.64
CA THR A 49 -3.71 26.95 -14.54
C THR A 49 -4.63 25.87 -15.11
N GLU A 50 -4.39 25.41 -16.35
CA GLU A 50 -5.28 24.46 -17.02
C GLU A 50 -5.49 23.17 -16.19
N ASN A 51 -4.45 22.70 -15.49
CA ASN A 51 -4.52 21.58 -14.54
C ASN A 51 -5.51 21.84 -13.39
N MET A 52 -5.48 23.04 -12.79
CA MET A 52 -6.42 23.41 -11.73
C MET A 52 -7.84 23.63 -12.26
N ARG A 53 -7.99 24.23 -13.46
CA ARG A 53 -9.29 24.37 -14.15
C ARG A 53 -9.90 22.99 -14.46
N ARG A 54 -9.08 22.02 -14.87
CA ARG A 54 -9.48 20.62 -15.12
C ARG A 54 -9.92 19.88 -13.86
N LYS A 55 -9.16 19.99 -12.77
CA LYS A 55 -9.55 19.42 -11.46
C LYS A 55 -10.82 20.07 -10.90
N TYR A 56 -10.96 21.38 -11.04
CA TYR A 56 -12.18 22.07 -10.62
C TYR A 56 -13.39 21.69 -11.48
N TYR A 57 -13.19 21.49 -12.79
CA TYR A 57 -14.18 20.93 -13.70
C TYR A 57 -14.64 19.52 -13.26
N GLU A 58 -13.73 18.60 -12.93
CA GLU A 58 -14.10 17.27 -12.41
C GLU A 58 -15.03 17.36 -11.18
N LEU A 59 -14.77 18.31 -10.28
CA LEU A 59 -15.58 18.53 -9.08
C LEU A 59 -16.96 19.12 -9.40
N CYS A 60 -17.05 20.02 -10.39
CA CYS A 60 -18.32 20.57 -10.85
C CYS A 60 -19.16 19.50 -11.59
N LEU A 61 -18.51 18.75 -12.48
CA LEU A 61 -19.09 17.62 -13.23
C LEU A 61 -19.65 16.54 -12.29
N ALA A 62 -18.90 16.15 -11.25
CA ALA A 62 -19.34 15.19 -10.23
C ALA A 62 -20.55 15.65 -9.39
N ARG A 63 -20.92 16.93 -9.46
CA ARG A 63 -22.13 17.50 -8.84
C ARG A 63 -23.18 17.99 -9.86
N ASN A 64 -22.89 17.92 -11.15
CA ASN A 64 -23.64 18.55 -12.25
C ASN A 64 -23.98 20.03 -12.00
N THR A 65 -23.05 20.77 -11.37
CA THR A 65 -23.18 22.22 -11.11
C THR A 65 -21.82 22.85 -10.86
N TYR A 66 -21.65 24.11 -11.24
CA TYR A 66 -20.58 24.94 -10.68
C TYR A 66 -20.69 25.01 -9.16
N LEU A 67 -19.57 24.84 -8.44
CA LEU A 67 -19.58 24.86 -6.98
C LEU A 67 -19.57 26.27 -6.38
N HIS A 68 -19.26 27.29 -7.18
CA HIS A 68 -19.12 28.70 -6.73
C HIS A 68 -20.39 29.55 -6.92
N HIS A 69 -21.51 28.97 -7.38
CA HIS A 69 -22.77 29.71 -7.59
C HIS A 69 -23.36 30.35 -6.32
N GLY A 70 -23.04 29.85 -5.13
CA GLY A 70 -23.50 30.41 -3.86
C GLY A 70 -22.63 31.54 -3.30
N LEU A 71 -21.49 31.86 -3.93
CA LEU A 71 -20.63 32.96 -3.47
C LEU A 71 -21.35 34.31 -3.52
N LEU A 72 -21.00 35.20 -2.59
CA LEU A 72 -21.59 36.54 -2.51
C LEU A 72 -21.36 37.34 -3.81
N LYS A 73 -22.43 37.95 -4.33
CA LYS A 73 -22.37 38.78 -5.56
C LYS A 73 -21.47 40.02 -5.46
N SER A 74 -21.03 40.36 -4.25
CA SER A 74 -20.07 41.43 -3.95
C SER A 74 -18.62 40.94 -3.80
N ILE A 75 -18.34 39.63 -3.88
CA ILE A 75 -16.99 39.11 -3.74
C ILE A 75 -16.10 39.58 -4.91
N ASN A 76 -14.89 40.01 -4.60
CA ASN A 76 -13.89 40.30 -5.61
C ASN A 76 -13.47 38.98 -6.30
N HIS A 77 -13.36 39.01 -7.63
CA HIS A 77 -13.05 37.82 -8.43
C HIS A 77 -11.71 37.16 -8.04
N ILE A 78 -10.71 37.93 -7.59
CA ILE A 78 -9.41 37.41 -7.12
C ILE A 78 -9.60 36.52 -5.87
N PHE A 79 -10.43 36.96 -4.90
CA PHE A 79 -10.72 36.16 -3.71
C PHE A 79 -11.53 34.90 -4.04
N ALA A 80 -12.47 34.99 -4.99
CA ALA A 80 -13.22 33.82 -5.46
C ALA A 80 -12.32 32.81 -6.20
N THR A 81 -11.34 33.27 -7.00
CA THR A 81 -10.30 32.40 -7.57
C THR A 81 -9.52 31.68 -6.46
N GLY A 82 -9.10 32.39 -5.41
CA GLY A 82 -8.44 31.78 -4.24
C GLY A 82 -9.28 30.70 -3.57
N ILE A 83 -10.58 30.97 -3.34
CA ILE A 83 -11.56 30.02 -2.78
C ILE A 83 -11.72 28.77 -3.68
N ILE A 84 -11.75 28.94 -4.99
CA ILE A 84 -11.85 27.85 -5.98
C ILE A 84 -10.57 26.99 -6.01
N LEU A 85 -9.39 27.63 -5.97
CA LEU A 85 -8.10 26.93 -5.91
C LEU A 85 -7.95 26.16 -4.58
N GLU A 86 -8.32 26.74 -3.45
CA GLU A 86 -8.27 26.07 -2.14
C GLU A 86 -9.26 24.89 -2.07
N THR A 87 -10.48 25.07 -2.58
CA THR A 87 -11.48 23.99 -2.69
C THR A 87 -10.94 22.80 -3.50
N THR A 88 -10.30 23.10 -4.63
CA THR A 88 -9.68 22.10 -5.51
C THR A 88 -8.50 21.40 -4.82
N THR A 89 -7.68 22.16 -4.10
CA THR A 89 -6.51 21.66 -3.37
C THR A 89 -6.90 20.73 -2.20
N ILE A 90 -7.93 21.08 -1.43
CA ILE A 90 -8.43 20.20 -0.36
C ILE A 90 -9.09 18.94 -0.93
N ALA A 91 -9.78 19.05 -2.08
CA ALA A 91 -10.34 17.88 -2.74
C ALA A 91 -9.24 16.91 -3.23
N ASP A 92 -8.10 17.41 -3.71
CA ASP A 92 -6.91 16.60 -4.00
C ASP A 92 -6.33 15.93 -2.73
N TYR A 93 -6.23 16.65 -1.62
CA TYR A 93 -5.76 16.08 -0.34
C TYR A 93 -6.68 14.95 0.16
N ILE A 94 -8.00 15.13 0.08
CA ILE A 94 -9.02 14.11 0.39
C ILE A 94 -8.98 12.94 -0.62
N ARG A 95 -8.57 13.18 -1.86
CA ARG A 95 -8.38 12.13 -2.89
C ARG A 95 -7.09 11.33 -2.65
N GLY A 96 -6.04 11.96 -2.12
CA GLY A 96 -4.72 11.37 -1.88
C GLY A 96 -4.44 10.87 -0.46
N CYS A 97 -5.38 11.03 0.49
CA CYS A 97 -5.20 10.64 1.88
C CYS A 97 -5.06 9.12 2.07
N LYS A 98 -4.46 8.70 3.19
CA LYS A 98 -4.15 7.31 3.51
C LYS A 98 -4.66 6.98 4.92
N LEU A 99 -4.72 5.68 5.28
CA LEU A 99 -5.01 5.26 6.66
C LEU A 99 -4.02 5.85 7.69
N SER A 100 -2.82 6.20 7.24
CA SER A 100 -1.75 6.86 8.00
C SER A 100 -1.77 8.40 7.95
N THR A 101 -2.76 9.03 7.30
CA THR A 101 -2.99 10.48 7.41
C THR A 101 -3.39 10.80 8.85
N SER A 102 -2.90 11.92 9.40
CA SER A 102 -3.16 12.25 10.81
C SER A 102 -4.60 12.74 11.01
N ASP A 103 -5.09 12.64 12.25
CA ASP A 103 -6.41 13.18 12.59
C ASP A 103 -6.39 14.72 12.65
N ASP A 104 -5.21 15.33 12.86
CA ASP A 104 -4.99 16.78 12.73
C ASP A 104 -5.10 17.26 11.26
N ASP A 105 -4.58 16.49 10.30
CA ASP A 105 -4.76 16.78 8.86
C ASP A 105 -6.24 16.79 8.50
N PHE A 106 -6.97 15.74 8.91
CA PHE A 106 -8.41 15.63 8.66
C PHE A 106 -9.20 16.76 9.33
N ALA A 107 -8.88 17.11 10.58
CA ALA A 107 -9.51 18.22 11.31
C ALA A 107 -9.21 19.59 10.66
N MET A 108 -7.97 19.79 10.18
CA MET A 108 -7.60 20.98 9.41
C MET A 108 -8.42 21.07 8.12
N TRP A 109 -8.58 19.98 7.38
CA TRP A 109 -9.31 19.98 6.11
C TRP A 109 -10.81 20.25 6.32
N ASP A 110 -11.47 19.66 7.34
CA ASP A 110 -12.88 19.99 7.60
C ASP A 110 -13.05 21.45 8.05
N LYS A 111 -12.15 21.96 8.91
CA LYS A 111 -12.17 23.38 9.31
C LYS A 111 -12.07 24.32 8.10
N ARG A 112 -11.23 24.00 7.11
CA ARG A 112 -11.14 24.77 5.87
C ARG A 112 -12.40 24.61 5.00
N LEU A 113 -12.92 23.40 4.81
CA LEU A 113 -14.16 23.15 4.07
C LEU A 113 -15.36 23.86 4.71
N ASN A 114 -15.44 23.93 6.04
CA ASN A 114 -16.47 24.67 6.76
C ASN A 114 -16.41 26.18 6.45
N VAL A 115 -15.22 26.77 6.34
CA VAL A 115 -15.06 28.18 5.95
C VAL A 115 -15.45 28.40 4.47
N LEU A 116 -15.11 27.46 3.59
CA LEU A 116 -15.51 27.50 2.18
C LEU A 116 -17.04 27.34 2.01
N GLU A 117 -17.68 26.49 2.80
CA GLU A 117 -19.13 26.30 2.81
C GLU A 117 -19.86 27.55 3.32
N VAL A 118 -19.37 28.15 4.42
CA VAL A 118 -19.89 29.41 4.96
C VAL A 118 -19.68 30.60 4.01
N SER A 119 -18.67 30.58 3.13
CA SER A 119 -18.49 31.62 2.10
C SER A 119 -19.42 31.46 0.89
N GLY A 120 -20.16 30.34 0.81
CA GLY A 120 -21.13 30.04 -0.26
C GLY A 120 -20.71 28.96 -1.25
N MET A 121 -19.61 28.23 -1.02
CA MET A 121 -19.23 27.11 -1.89
C MET A 121 -20.08 25.86 -1.60
N ASN A 122 -20.55 25.20 -2.65
CA ASN A 122 -21.22 23.90 -2.57
C ASN A 122 -20.17 22.78 -2.33
N VAL A 123 -19.70 22.65 -1.09
CA VAL A 123 -18.63 21.70 -0.69
C VAL A 123 -19.05 20.66 0.36
N GLY A 124 -20.31 20.67 0.81
CA GLY A 124 -20.80 19.69 1.79
C GLY A 124 -20.55 18.22 1.39
N PHE A 125 -20.53 17.91 0.09
CA PHE A 125 -20.18 16.56 -0.40
C PHE A 125 -18.71 16.16 -0.11
N LEU A 126 -17.78 17.12 -0.09
CA LEU A 126 -16.39 16.90 0.33
C LEU A 126 -16.33 16.67 1.85
N ARG A 127 -17.14 17.40 2.64
CA ARG A 127 -17.24 17.19 4.09
C ARG A 127 -17.83 15.83 4.45
N SER A 128 -18.90 15.40 3.77
CA SER A 128 -19.46 14.05 3.93
C SER A 128 -18.44 12.97 3.57
N ARG A 129 -17.69 13.15 2.47
CA ARG A 129 -16.62 12.21 2.08
C ARG A 129 -15.48 12.16 3.11
N LEU A 130 -15.05 13.31 3.62
CA LEU A 130 -14.02 13.44 4.66
C LEU A 130 -14.46 12.78 5.97
N SER A 131 -15.67 13.07 6.45
CA SER A 131 -16.25 12.45 7.64
C SER A 131 -16.34 10.92 7.51
N TYR A 132 -16.75 10.41 6.34
CA TYR A 132 -16.76 8.98 6.06
C TYR A 132 -15.35 8.38 6.11
N LEU A 133 -14.36 9.01 5.47
CA LEU A 133 -12.96 8.57 5.46
C LEU A 133 -12.33 8.55 6.86
N VAL A 134 -12.61 9.58 7.68
CA VAL A 134 -12.23 9.60 9.10
C VAL A 134 -12.85 8.41 9.83
N SER A 135 -14.16 8.20 9.69
CA SER A 135 -14.84 7.07 10.36
C SER A 135 -14.28 5.70 9.94
N LEU A 136 -13.87 5.56 8.67
CA LEU A 136 -13.26 4.35 8.13
C LEU A 136 -11.83 4.16 8.67
N ALA A 137 -11.03 5.24 8.74
CA ALA A 137 -9.69 5.21 9.32
C ALA A 137 -9.72 4.87 10.82
N THR A 138 -10.58 5.54 11.61
CA THR A 138 -10.78 5.24 13.04
C THR A 138 -11.16 3.78 13.26
N LYS A 139 -12.16 3.26 12.52
CA LYS A 139 -12.56 1.86 12.60
C LYS A 139 -11.40 0.92 12.25
N THR A 140 -10.72 1.15 11.12
CA THR A 140 -9.63 0.28 10.64
C THR A 140 -8.47 0.23 11.64
N ARG A 141 -8.11 1.35 12.27
CA ARG A 141 -7.06 1.41 13.32
C ARG A 141 -7.45 0.65 14.60
N GLN A 142 -8.74 0.43 14.85
CA GLN A 142 -9.27 -0.32 15.99
C GLN A 142 -9.44 -1.82 15.72
N ILE A 143 -9.35 -2.27 14.46
CA ILE A 143 -9.44 -3.70 14.10
C ILE A 143 -8.24 -4.47 14.72
N PRO A 144 -8.47 -5.50 15.56
CA PRO A 144 -7.39 -6.26 16.21
C PRO A 144 -6.36 -6.83 15.22
N GLU A 145 -6.82 -7.29 14.06
CA GLU A 145 -6.01 -7.80 12.97
C GLU A 145 -5.08 -6.74 12.37
N SER A 146 -5.51 -5.46 12.31
CA SER A 146 -4.65 -4.35 11.87
C SER A 146 -3.52 -4.11 12.87
N LYS A 147 -3.80 -4.22 14.18
CA LYS A 147 -2.77 -4.15 15.22
C LYS A 147 -1.82 -5.34 15.14
N ARG A 148 -2.35 -6.57 15.09
CA ARG A 148 -1.55 -7.80 15.02
C ARG A 148 -0.68 -7.86 13.76
N TYR A 149 -1.16 -7.36 12.63
CA TYR A 149 -0.37 -7.23 11.40
C TYR A 149 0.80 -6.26 11.56
N ALA A 150 0.60 -5.12 12.23
CA ALA A 150 1.67 -4.17 12.51
C ALA A 150 2.74 -4.76 13.44
N GLU A 151 2.33 -5.46 14.51
CA GLU A 151 3.21 -6.21 15.41
C GLU A 151 4.01 -7.28 14.67
N ALA A 152 3.34 -8.18 13.94
CA ALA A 152 3.99 -9.25 13.18
C ALA A 152 4.97 -8.71 12.12
N LYS A 153 4.72 -7.52 11.56
CA LYS A 153 5.65 -6.85 10.65
C LYS A 153 6.89 -6.31 11.37
N LEU A 154 6.77 -5.83 12.60
CA LEU A 154 7.91 -5.43 13.44
C LEU A 154 8.72 -6.65 13.91
N GLU A 155 8.05 -7.68 14.43
CA GLU A 155 8.65 -8.96 14.82
C GLU A 155 9.49 -9.55 13.68
N ARG A 156 8.92 -9.61 12.46
CA ARG A 156 9.63 -10.10 11.28
C ARG A 156 10.84 -9.24 10.93
N GLY A 157 10.76 -7.92 11.08
CA GLY A 157 11.88 -7.00 10.88
C GLY A 157 13.03 -7.25 11.87
N CYS A 158 12.74 -7.52 13.14
CA CYS A 158 13.74 -7.90 14.14
C CYS A 158 14.38 -9.25 13.82
N MET A 159 13.59 -10.25 13.41
CA MET A 159 14.11 -11.56 12.99
C MET A 159 14.96 -11.48 11.71
N GLU A 160 14.55 -10.65 10.74
CA GLU A 160 15.35 -10.35 9.55
C GLU A 160 16.71 -9.73 9.94
N GLN A 161 16.75 -8.80 10.89
CA GLN A 161 17.99 -8.20 11.40
C GLN A 161 18.91 -9.21 12.09
N GLU A 162 18.38 -10.07 12.96
CA GLU A 162 19.19 -11.11 13.63
C GLU A 162 19.69 -12.18 12.64
N ILE A 163 18.90 -12.51 11.61
CA ILE A 163 19.37 -13.34 10.50
C ILE A 163 20.54 -12.68 9.74
N GLN A 164 20.64 -11.35 9.69
CA GLN A 164 21.82 -10.67 9.14
C GLN A 164 22.99 -10.63 10.14
N SER A 165 22.73 -10.46 11.44
CA SER A 165 23.77 -10.41 12.50
C SER A 165 24.53 -11.74 12.63
N LEU A 166 23.85 -12.87 12.49
CA LEU A 166 24.42 -14.22 12.66
C LEU A 166 25.17 -14.74 11.41
N LYS A 167 24.91 -14.16 10.22
CA LYS A 167 25.59 -14.55 8.97
C LYS A 167 27.12 -14.48 8.99
N PRO A 168 27.82 -13.44 9.52
CA PRO A 168 29.28 -13.45 9.65
C PRO A 168 29.78 -14.65 10.45
N ARG A 169 29.24 -14.88 11.66
CA ARG A 169 29.61 -16.01 12.52
C ARG A 169 29.38 -17.37 11.84
N LEU A 170 28.31 -17.51 11.06
CA LEU A 170 28.09 -18.71 10.25
C LEU A 170 29.12 -18.90 9.12
N ARG A 171 29.63 -17.81 8.51
CA ARG A 171 30.73 -17.89 7.53
C ARG A 171 32.05 -18.27 8.19
N GLU A 172 32.36 -17.69 9.35
CA GLU A 172 33.56 -17.97 10.16
C GLU A 172 33.61 -19.44 10.57
N LEU A 173 32.53 -19.98 11.15
CA LEU A 173 32.44 -21.40 11.52
C LEU A 173 32.60 -22.32 10.30
N LYS A 174 31.96 -22.00 9.17
CA LYS A 174 32.15 -22.75 7.91
C LYS A 174 33.57 -22.66 7.37
N GLN A 175 34.31 -21.59 7.64
CA GLN A 175 35.73 -21.47 7.26
C GLN A 175 36.64 -22.24 8.23
N ALA A 176 36.33 -22.26 9.53
CA ALA A 176 37.05 -23.06 10.52
C ALA A 176 36.91 -24.56 10.24
N THR A 177 35.69 -25.02 9.93
CA THR A 177 35.41 -26.42 9.56
C THR A 177 36.29 -26.87 8.39
N ARG A 178 36.31 -26.09 7.28
CA ARG A 178 37.17 -26.39 6.12
C ARG A 178 38.67 -26.39 6.38
N LYS A 179 39.14 -25.67 7.40
CA LYS A 179 40.56 -25.75 7.81
C LYS A 179 40.86 -27.06 8.51
N LEU A 180 39.96 -27.50 9.40
CA LEU A 180 40.09 -28.76 10.13
C LEU A 180 39.94 -29.97 9.20
N GLU A 181 39.04 -29.92 8.21
CA GLU A 181 38.93 -30.94 7.15
C GLU A 181 40.27 -31.14 6.43
N ILE A 182 40.89 -30.05 5.94
CA ILE A 182 42.21 -30.09 5.27
C ILE A 182 43.33 -30.56 6.22
N GLU A 183 43.28 -30.18 7.51
CA GLU A 183 44.26 -30.62 8.51
C GLU A 183 44.14 -32.12 8.81
N MET A 184 42.91 -32.65 8.88
CA MET A 184 42.65 -34.08 9.02
C MET A 184 43.17 -34.88 7.82
N ASP A 185 42.86 -34.47 6.58
CA ASP A 185 43.35 -35.12 5.36
C ASP A 185 44.89 -35.21 5.35
N VAL A 186 45.57 -34.13 5.75
CA VAL A 186 47.05 -34.05 5.80
C VAL A 186 47.65 -34.89 6.94
N LEU A 187 46.93 -35.05 8.06
CA LEU A 187 47.36 -35.90 9.16
C LEU A 187 47.14 -37.39 8.85
N GLU A 188 46.01 -37.75 8.26
CA GLU A 188 45.71 -39.12 7.82
C GLU A 188 46.75 -39.60 6.81
N ALA A 189 47.05 -38.80 5.78
CA ALA A 189 48.08 -39.13 4.79
C ALA A 189 49.48 -39.34 5.41
N LYS A 190 49.82 -38.62 6.50
CA LYS A 190 51.07 -38.85 7.25
C LYS A 190 51.02 -40.15 8.06
N ILE A 191 49.91 -40.43 8.72
CA ILE A 191 49.71 -41.68 9.48
C ILE A 191 49.88 -42.89 8.56
N GLN A 192 49.22 -42.89 7.39
CA GLN A 192 49.35 -43.96 6.39
C GLN A 192 50.78 -44.15 5.86
N ILE A 193 51.59 -43.08 5.81
CA ILE A 193 53.03 -43.16 5.47
C ILE A 193 53.82 -43.82 6.61
N TYR A 194 53.59 -43.41 7.86
CA TYR A 194 54.27 -43.99 9.03
C TYR A 194 53.90 -45.45 9.24
N GLU A 195 52.63 -45.82 9.09
CA GLU A 195 52.14 -47.21 9.15
C GLU A 195 52.84 -48.06 8.09
N ARG A 196 52.84 -47.64 6.82
CA ARG A 196 53.54 -48.37 5.75
C ARG A 196 55.05 -48.50 6.01
N THR A 197 55.69 -47.43 6.50
CA THR A 197 57.13 -47.45 6.81
C THR A 197 57.43 -48.43 7.94
N PHE A 198 56.54 -48.52 8.94
CA PHE A 198 56.64 -49.49 10.02
C PHE A 198 56.40 -50.92 9.52
N GLU A 199 55.41 -51.15 8.66
CA GLU A 199 55.17 -52.46 8.02
C GLU A 199 56.34 -52.91 7.14
N GLU A 200 56.92 -52.02 6.34
CA GLU A 200 58.09 -52.30 5.50
C GLU A 200 59.31 -52.73 6.32
N GLU A 201 59.57 -52.06 7.47
CA GLU A 201 60.70 -52.41 8.33
C GLU A 201 60.39 -53.63 9.24
N ALA A 202 59.15 -53.81 9.69
CA ALA A 202 58.75 -54.99 10.47
C ALA A 202 58.77 -56.29 9.65
N ASN A 203 58.64 -56.21 8.33
CA ASN A 203 58.78 -57.34 7.39
C ASN A 203 60.17 -57.41 6.73
N SER A 204 61.12 -56.59 7.18
CA SER A 204 62.49 -56.50 6.65
C SER A 204 63.34 -57.72 7.07
N PRO A 205 64.26 -58.22 6.21
CA PRO A 205 65.14 -59.33 6.60
C PRO A 205 66.08 -58.94 7.75
N TRP A 206 66.19 -59.80 8.78
CA TRP A 206 66.99 -59.59 10.01
C TRP A 206 68.49 -59.30 9.80
N SER A 207 69.01 -59.43 8.58
CA SER A 207 70.38 -59.07 8.20
C SER A 207 70.54 -57.60 7.79
N ARG A 208 69.46 -56.82 7.72
CA ARG A 208 69.49 -55.37 7.44
C ARG A 208 69.74 -54.61 8.75
N ASP A 209 70.64 -53.62 8.71
CA ASP A 209 70.90 -52.71 9.84
C ASP A 209 69.95 -51.50 9.72
N PRO A 210 69.01 -51.26 10.67
CA PRO A 210 68.04 -50.17 10.57
C PRO A 210 68.63 -48.75 10.68
N ARG A 211 69.97 -48.63 10.73
CA ARG A 211 70.70 -47.37 10.95
C ARG A 211 71.71 -47.04 9.83
N LYS A 212 71.52 -47.59 8.62
CA LYS A 212 72.35 -47.34 7.43
C LYS A 212 71.53 -47.10 6.17
#